data_AF-A0A1Y3UBP3-F1
#
_entry.id   AF-A0A1Y3UBP3-F1
#
_cell.length_a   1.000
_cell.length_b   1.000
_cell.length_c   1.000
_cell.angle_alpha   90.00
_cell.angle_beta   90.00
_cell.angle_gamma   90.00
#
_symmetry.space_group_name_H-M   'P 1'
#
loop_
_entity.id
_entity.type
_entity.pdbx_description
1 polymer ?
#
loop_
_entity_poly.entity_id
_entity_poly.type
_entity_poly.pdbx_seq_one_letter_code
_entity_poly.pdbx_strand_id
1 'polypeptide(L)'
;MGKKQKNRARAAARGTAADPARMAMAGGKRLGSDAKLVGTVPQTMAEEIAGRSGVAPFTFRSALILGAATVLGVLVIPYIASLGGVPANVSVLVAFPLLLALALAFTRCFIDTDRGFSRAFVATFGITFAATLLICWLALYQGMLPF
;
A
#
# COMPACT_ATOMS: atom_id res chain seq x y z
N MET A 1 -19.20 -32.24 -46.83
CA MET A 1 -17.72 -32.24 -47.00
C MET A 1 -16.91 -31.47 -45.94
N GLY A 2 -17.50 -30.63 -45.07
CA GLY A 2 -16.72 -29.71 -44.20
C GLY A 2 -15.97 -30.28 -42.98
N LYS A 3 -16.30 -31.49 -42.48
CA LYS A 3 -15.67 -32.03 -41.25
C LYS A 3 -14.21 -32.44 -41.44
N LYS A 4 -13.84 -32.98 -42.61
CA LYS A 4 -12.45 -33.41 -42.89
C LYS A 4 -11.48 -32.23 -43.00
N GLN A 5 -11.93 -31.11 -43.58
CA GLN A 5 -11.10 -29.91 -43.76
C GLN A 5 -10.83 -29.22 -42.43
N LYS A 6 -11.82 -29.18 -41.53
CA LYS A 6 -11.69 -28.62 -40.17
C LYS A 6 -10.68 -29.38 -39.30
N ASN A 7 -10.64 -30.72 -39.43
CA ASN A 7 -9.66 -31.53 -38.71
C ASN A 7 -8.23 -31.37 -39.25
N ARG A 8 -8.06 -31.21 -40.57
CA ARG A 8 -6.75 -30.93 -41.17
C ARG A 8 -6.21 -29.55 -40.75
N ALA A 9 -7.06 -28.54 -40.73
CA ALA A 9 -6.70 -27.21 -40.25
C ALA A 9 -6.30 -27.21 -38.76
N ARG A 10 -7.01 -27.98 -37.91
CA ARG A 10 -6.65 -28.15 -36.49
C ARG A 10 -5.34 -28.91 -36.28
N ALA A 11 -5.03 -29.90 -37.13
CA ALA A 11 -3.78 -30.63 -37.07
C ALA A 11 -2.58 -29.76 -37.50
N ALA A 12 -2.77 -28.90 -38.50
CA ALA A 12 -1.73 -27.96 -38.96
C ALA A 12 -1.46 -26.81 -37.98
N ALA A 13 -2.46 -26.43 -37.16
CA ALA A 13 -2.30 -25.37 -36.17
C ALA A 13 -1.66 -25.84 -34.84
N ARG A 14 -1.62 -27.17 -34.57
CA ARG A 14 -1.04 -27.73 -33.34
C ARG A 14 0.43 -27.35 -33.20
N GLY A 15 0.79 -26.72 -32.08
CA GLY A 15 2.15 -26.27 -31.79
C GLY A 15 2.53 -24.87 -32.30
N THR A 16 1.64 -24.20 -33.05
CA THR A 16 1.84 -22.80 -33.49
C THR A 16 1.08 -21.82 -32.59
N ALA A 17 1.31 -20.51 -32.72
CA ALA A 17 0.58 -19.48 -31.98
C ALA A 17 -0.95 -19.49 -32.24
N ALA A 18 -1.39 -20.12 -33.33
CA ALA A 18 -2.80 -20.29 -33.71
C ALA A 18 -3.43 -21.59 -33.16
N ASP A 19 -2.71 -22.38 -32.35
CA ASP A 19 -3.25 -23.59 -31.73
C ASP A 19 -4.44 -23.22 -30.80
N PRO A 20 -5.65 -23.74 -31.04
CA PRO A 20 -6.81 -23.45 -30.20
C PRO A 20 -6.62 -23.88 -28.74
N ALA A 21 -5.77 -24.87 -28.44
CA ALA A 21 -5.43 -25.26 -27.07
C ALA A 21 -4.51 -24.23 -26.40
N ARG A 22 -3.55 -23.65 -27.15
CA ARG A 22 -2.77 -22.51 -26.66
C ARG A 22 -3.59 -21.24 -26.56
N MET A 23 -4.53 -20.98 -27.46
CA MET A 23 -5.44 -19.84 -27.33
C MET A 23 -6.42 -19.98 -26.15
N ALA A 24 -6.80 -21.21 -25.79
CA ALA A 24 -7.55 -21.47 -24.56
C ALA A 24 -6.71 -21.26 -23.29
N MET A 25 -5.40 -21.56 -23.33
CA MET A 25 -4.47 -21.34 -22.21
C MET A 25 -3.93 -19.90 -22.15
N ALA A 26 -3.79 -19.22 -23.29
CA ALA A 26 -3.39 -17.81 -23.43
C ALA A 26 -4.59 -16.87 -23.30
N GLY A 27 -5.81 -17.41 -23.38
CA GLY A 27 -7.03 -16.81 -22.85
C GLY A 27 -7.00 -16.82 -21.33
N GLY A 28 -5.94 -16.27 -20.73
CA GLY A 28 -6.02 -15.76 -19.37
C GLY A 28 -7.26 -14.89 -19.33
N LYS A 29 -8.21 -15.23 -18.44
CA LYS A 29 -9.49 -14.56 -18.28
C LYS A 29 -9.28 -13.08 -18.57
N ARG A 30 -9.81 -12.61 -19.71
CA ARG A 30 -9.92 -11.18 -19.96
C ARG A 30 -10.93 -10.70 -18.92
N LEU A 31 -10.42 -10.34 -17.74
CA LEU A 31 -11.21 -9.70 -16.70
C LEU A 31 -11.76 -8.44 -17.37
N GLY A 32 -13.09 -8.39 -17.45
CA GLY A 32 -13.81 -7.32 -18.09
C GLY A 32 -13.39 -5.96 -17.55
N SER A 33 -13.61 -4.94 -18.38
CA SER A 33 -13.32 -3.52 -18.16
C SER A 33 -13.83 -2.89 -16.85
N ASP A 34 -14.48 -3.65 -15.97
CA ASP A 34 -14.99 -3.21 -14.66
C ASP A 34 -14.22 -3.82 -13.48
N ALA A 35 -12.96 -4.22 -13.68
CA ALA A 35 -12.09 -4.63 -12.58
C ALA A 35 -11.74 -3.39 -11.74
N LYS A 36 -12.52 -3.15 -10.68
CA LYS A 36 -12.25 -2.11 -9.69
C LYS A 36 -10.81 -2.28 -9.19
N LEU A 37 -10.00 -1.24 -9.34
CA LEU A 37 -8.58 -1.23 -8.98
C LEU A 37 -8.43 -0.89 -7.49
N VAL A 38 -7.54 -1.60 -6.80
CA VAL A 38 -7.05 -1.22 -5.46
C VAL A 38 -5.62 -0.73 -5.65
N GLY A 39 -5.46 0.59 -5.69
CA GLY A 39 -4.18 1.20 -6.07
C GLY A 39 -3.86 0.95 -7.54
N THR A 40 -2.78 0.21 -7.81
CA THR A 40 -2.33 -0.19 -9.16
C THR A 40 -2.66 -1.64 -9.51
N VAL A 41 -3.28 -2.40 -8.60
CA VAL A 41 -3.54 -3.84 -8.76
C VAL A 41 -5.05 -4.08 -8.91
N PRO A 42 -5.49 -4.91 -9.89
CA PRO A 42 -6.90 -5.30 -10.01
C PRO A 42 -7.32 -6.11 -8.77
N GLN A 43 -8.55 -5.88 -8.27
CA GLN A 43 -9.06 -6.46 -7.01
C GLN A 43 -8.84 -7.97 -6.86
N THR A 44 -8.98 -8.72 -7.94
CA THR A 44 -8.83 -10.19 -7.91
C THR A 44 -7.40 -10.64 -7.65
N MET A 45 -6.40 -9.86 -8.04
CA MET A 45 -5.00 -10.12 -7.69
C MET A 45 -4.65 -9.57 -6.31
N ALA A 46 -5.26 -8.45 -5.91
CA ALA A 46 -5.11 -7.89 -4.57
C ALA A 46 -5.56 -8.87 -3.47
N GLU A 47 -6.70 -9.55 -3.64
CA GLU A 47 -7.16 -10.59 -2.72
C GLU A 47 -6.27 -11.84 -2.74
N GLU A 48 -5.75 -12.25 -3.90
CA GLU A 48 -4.84 -13.40 -4.00
C GLU A 48 -3.49 -13.13 -3.30
N ILE A 49 -2.97 -11.90 -3.43
CA ILE A 49 -1.76 -11.44 -2.73
C ILE A 49 -2.03 -11.32 -1.24
N ALA A 50 -3.15 -10.74 -0.82
CA ALA A 50 -3.51 -10.66 0.59
C ALA A 50 -3.65 -12.06 1.22
N GLY A 51 -4.23 -13.01 0.48
CA GLY A 51 -4.40 -14.40 0.91
C GLY A 51 -3.09 -15.20 0.98
N ARG A 52 -2.12 -14.94 0.10
CA ARG A 52 -0.81 -15.64 0.11
C ARG A 52 0.25 -14.97 0.99
N SER A 53 0.28 -13.65 1.00
CA SER A 53 1.34 -12.86 1.64
C SER A 53 0.95 -12.36 3.02
N GLY A 54 -0.34 -12.36 3.36
CA GLY A 54 -0.84 -11.76 4.61
C GLY A 54 -0.64 -10.24 4.69
N VAL A 55 -0.31 -9.61 3.57
CA VAL A 55 -0.05 -8.16 3.46
C VAL A 55 -1.10 -7.57 2.54
N ALA A 56 -1.87 -6.62 3.08
CA ALA A 56 -2.85 -5.88 2.32
C ALA A 56 -2.16 -4.91 1.33
N PRO A 57 -2.70 -4.74 0.11
CA PRO A 57 -2.15 -3.83 -0.87
C PRO A 57 -2.37 -2.37 -0.48
N PHE A 58 -1.32 -1.56 -0.61
CA PHE A 58 -1.35 -0.15 -0.27
C PHE A 58 -2.33 0.61 -1.17
N THR A 59 -3.42 1.10 -0.59
CA THR A 59 -4.48 1.81 -1.33
C THR A 59 -4.19 3.31 -1.42
N PHE A 60 -4.66 3.98 -2.47
CA PHE A 60 -4.58 5.45 -2.63
C PHE A 60 -5.13 6.22 -1.42
N ARG A 61 -6.19 5.71 -0.78
CA ARG A 61 -6.76 6.28 0.45
C ARG A 61 -5.75 6.25 1.60
N SER A 62 -5.07 5.12 1.79
CA SER A 62 -4.01 4.97 2.79
C SER A 62 -2.86 5.94 2.52
N ALA A 63 -2.45 6.08 1.25
CA ALA A 63 -1.43 7.02 0.83
C ALA A 63 -1.80 8.48 1.16
N LEU A 64 -3.03 8.90 0.86
CA LEU A 64 -3.52 10.24 1.15
C LEU A 64 -3.57 10.53 2.65
N ILE A 65 -4.03 9.58 3.47
CA ILE A 65 -4.08 9.73 4.93
C ILE A 65 -2.67 9.86 5.51
N LEU A 66 -1.74 9.04 5.05
CA LEU A 66 -0.33 9.11 5.46
C LEU A 66 0.32 10.42 5.04
N GLY A 67 0.09 10.86 3.80
CA GLY A 67 0.57 12.15 3.30
C GLY A 67 0.03 13.32 4.13
N ALA A 68 -1.28 13.35 4.39
CA ALA A 68 -1.92 14.38 5.21
C ALA A 68 -1.37 14.39 6.64
N ALA A 69 -1.23 13.22 7.28
CA ALA A 69 -0.67 13.10 8.62
C ALA A 69 0.78 13.59 8.69
N THR A 70 1.58 13.32 7.64
CA THR A 70 2.97 13.79 7.54
C THR A 70 3.01 15.32 7.47
N VAL A 71 2.21 15.93 6.60
CA VAL A 71 2.12 17.40 6.49
C VAL A 71 1.67 18.02 7.81
N LEU A 72 0.67 17.44 8.47
CA LEU A 72 0.20 17.93 9.77
C LEU A 72 1.28 17.82 10.86
N GLY A 73 1.99 16.70 10.91
CA GLY A 73 3.02 16.41 11.92
C GLY A 73 4.29 17.26 11.77
N VAL A 74 4.68 17.61 10.54
CA VAL A 74 5.94 18.33 10.25
C VAL A 74 5.73 19.83 10.06
N LEU A 75 4.57 20.28 9.58
CA LEU A 75 4.34 21.70 9.27
C LEU A 75 3.33 22.33 10.23
N VAL A 76 2.12 21.77 10.30
CA VAL A 76 1.00 22.47 10.96
C VAL A 76 1.16 22.50 12.48
N ILE A 77 1.39 21.35 13.11
CA ILE A 77 1.55 21.25 14.57
C ILE A 77 2.76 22.06 15.07
N PRO A 78 3.97 21.91 14.51
CA PRO A 78 5.13 22.69 14.94
C PRO A 78 4.98 24.20 14.66
N TYR A 79 4.29 24.60 13.60
CA TYR A 79 3.97 26.02 13.38
C TYR A 79 3.07 26.58 14.49
N ILE A 80 2.03 25.85 14.89
CA ILE A 80 1.15 26.25 16.00
C ILE A 80 1.92 26.26 17.33
N ALA A 81 2.78 25.26 17.57
CA ALA A 81 3.60 25.19 18.77
C ALA A 81 4.60 26.35 18.87
N SER A 82 5.14 26.80 17.72
CA SER A 82 6.02 27.96 17.62
C SER A 82 5.32 29.26 18.04
N LEU A 83 4.03 29.43 17.73
CA LEU A 83 3.24 30.57 18.23
C LEU A 83 3.16 30.61 19.77
N GLY A 84 3.26 29.46 20.43
CA GLY A 84 3.33 29.32 21.88
C GLY A 84 4.74 29.41 22.48
N GLY A 85 5.77 29.71 21.67
CA GLY A 85 7.16 29.81 22.11
C GLY A 85 7.88 28.47 22.26
N VAL A 86 7.28 27.36 21.82
CA VAL A 86 7.93 26.04 21.84
C VAL A 86 8.90 25.92 20.66
N PRO A 87 10.14 25.47 20.86
CA PRO A 87 11.08 25.29 19.76
C PRO A 87 10.56 24.24 18.77
N ALA A 88 10.58 24.60 17.48
CA ALA A 88 10.07 23.78 16.38
C ALA A 88 10.65 22.36 16.40
N ASN A 89 11.95 22.22 16.69
CA ASN A 89 12.66 20.94 16.73
C ASN A 89 12.04 19.96 17.73
N VAL A 90 11.70 20.43 18.94
CA VAL A 90 11.08 19.59 19.98
C VAL A 90 9.66 19.23 19.59
N SER A 91 8.92 20.18 19.02
CA SER A 91 7.54 19.92 18.58
C SER A 91 7.47 18.92 17.42
N VAL A 92 8.37 18.99 16.45
CA VAL A 92 8.48 18.01 15.35
C VAL A 92 8.87 16.64 15.91
N LEU A 93 9.86 16.58 16.81
CA LEU A 93 10.34 15.34 17.41
C LEU A 93 9.22 14.52 18.05
N VAL A 94 8.24 15.17 18.66
CA VAL A 94 7.14 14.50 19.36
C VAL A 94 5.92 14.34 18.45
N ALA A 95 5.50 15.40 17.77
CA ALA A 95 4.26 15.39 16.99
C ALA A 95 4.36 14.50 15.75
N PHE A 96 5.49 14.53 15.04
CA PHE A 96 5.62 13.81 13.77
C PHE A 96 5.60 12.28 13.96
N PRO A 97 6.41 11.68 14.85
CA PRO A 97 6.37 10.24 15.09
C PRO A 97 5.01 9.77 15.62
N LEU A 98 4.38 10.57 16.49
CA LEU A 98 3.07 10.25 17.05
C LEU A 98 1.99 10.19 15.95
N LEU A 99 1.90 11.22 15.11
CA LEU A 99 0.92 11.28 14.02
C LEU A 99 1.19 10.21 12.96
N LEU A 100 2.46 10.00 12.60
CA LEU A 100 2.83 9.05 11.56
C LEU A 100 2.56 7.60 12.01
N ALA A 101 2.91 7.25 13.25
CA ALA A 101 2.62 5.95 13.83
C ALA A 101 1.12 5.70 13.97
N LEU A 102 0.36 6.72 14.40
CA LEU A 102 -1.10 6.62 14.50
C LEU A 102 -1.74 6.43 13.11
N ALA A 103 -1.31 7.22 12.12
CA ALA A 103 -1.79 7.12 10.75
C ALA A 103 -1.48 5.75 10.15
N LEU A 104 -0.26 5.24 10.31
CA LEU A 104 0.13 3.91 9.84
C LEU A 104 -0.69 2.79 10.50
N ALA A 105 -0.86 2.85 11.82
CA ALA A 105 -1.64 1.86 12.55
C ALA A 105 -3.12 1.92 12.16
N PHE A 106 -3.67 3.12 11.95
CA PHE A 106 -5.04 3.32 11.52
C PHE A 106 -5.27 2.81 10.10
N THR A 107 -4.40 3.15 9.15
CA THR A 107 -4.50 2.64 7.78
C THR A 107 -4.40 1.12 7.75
N ARG A 108 -3.48 0.54 8.53
CA ARG A 108 -3.27 -0.92 8.51
C ARG A 108 -4.41 -1.71 9.15
N CYS A 109 -4.96 -1.24 10.27
CA CYS A 109 -5.99 -2.00 11.00
C CYS A 109 -7.43 -1.70 10.58
N PHE A 110 -7.73 -0.48 10.15
CA PHE A 110 -9.09 -0.07 9.79
C PHE A 110 -9.32 -0.05 8.28
N ILE A 111 -8.35 0.40 7.48
CA ILE A 111 -8.54 0.51 6.01
C ILE A 111 -8.17 -0.79 5.29
N ASP A 112 -7.08 -1.42 5.73
CA ASP A 112 -6.48 -2.54 5.01
C ASP A 112 -6.93 -3.92 5.51
N THR A 113 -7.46 -4.05 6.72
CA THR A 113 -7.75 -5.38 7.30
C THR A 113 -9.07 -5.47 8.07
N ASP A 114 -9.86 -4.40 8.16
CA ASP A 114 -11.16 -4.35 8.90
C ASP A 114 -11.12 -4.99 10.32
N ARG A 115 -9.93 -5.15 10.90
CA ARG A 115 -9.71 -5.84 12.19
C ARG A 115 -9.98 -4.93 13.38
N GLY A 116 -10.07 -3.63 13.16
CA GLY A 116 -10.30 -2.63 14.21
C GLY A 116 -9.17 -2.55 15.23
N PHE A 117 -9.51 -2.12 16.45
CA PHE A 117 -8.57 -1.95 17.56
C PHE A 117 -8.16 -3.31 18.15
N SER A 118 -7.01 -3.83 17.73
CA SER A 118 -6.51 -5.16 18.10
C SER A 118 -5.12 -5.10 18.73
N ARG A 119 -4.63 -6.21 19.31
CA ARG A 119 -3.23 -6.28 19.80
C ARG A 119 -2.21 -5.99 18.70
N ALA A 120 -2.55 -6.32 17.44
CA ALA A 120 -1.73 -6.00 16.28
C ALA A 120 -1.68 -4.48 16.01
N PHE A 121 -2.75 -3.74 16.29
CA PHE A 121 -2.76 -2.27 16.21
C PHE A 121 -1.73 -1.68 17.19
N VAL A 122 -1.80 -2.09 18.46
CA VAL A 122 -0.90 -1.59 19.51
C VAL A 122 0.56 -1.95 19.20
N ALA A 123 0.81 -3.18 18.73
CA ALA A 123 2.15 -3.59 18.33
C ALA A 123 2.67 -2.79 17.14
N THR A 124 1.85 -2.59 16.10
CA THR A 124 2.25 -1.81 14.92
C THR A 124 2.50 -0.35 15.29
N PHE A 125 1.61 0.25 16.09
CA PHE A 125 1.76 1.60 16.61
C PHE A 125 3.05 1.75 17.43
N GLY A 126 3.28 0.87 18.40
CA GLY A 126 4.47 0.92 19.26
C GLY A 126 5.77 0.78 18.48
N ILE A 127 5.85 -0.17 17.56
CA ILE A 127 7.06 -0.40 16.74
C ILE A 127 7.30 0.79 15.80
N THR A 128 6.27 1.24 15.09
CA THR A 128 6.41 2.37 14.17
C THR A 128 6.72 3.67 14.89
N PHE A 129 6.11 3.91 16.06
CA PHE A 129 6.41 5.07 16.91
C PHE A 129 7.85 5.04 17.39
N ALA A 130 8.32 3.92 17.95
CA ALA A 130 9.69 3.80 18.43
C ALA A 130 10.71 4.00 17.29
N ALA A 131 10.47 3.39 16.12
CA ALA A 131 11.36 3.52 14.97
C ALA A 131 11.39 4.96 14.43
N THR A 132 10.23 5.59 14.24
CA THR A 132 10.16 6.95 13.71
C THR A 132 10.65 7.99 14.71
N LEU A 133 10.45 7.79 16.01
CA LEU A 133 11.00 8.64 17.07
C LEU A 133 12.53 8.53 17.10
N LEU A 134 13.09 7.31 16.99
CA LEU A 134 14.53 7.11 16.90
C LEU A 134 15.11 7.80 15.66
N ILE A 135 14.48 7.64 14.49
CA ILE A 135 14.90 8.29 13.24
C ILE A 135 14.84 9.81 13.39
N CYS A 136 13.77 10.35 13.96
CA CYS A 136 13.60 11.78 14.13
C CYS A 136 14.62 12.34 15.14
N TRP A 137 14.92 11.61 16.21
CA TRP A 137 15.97 11.97 17.16
C TRP A 137 17.35 12.00 16.49
N LEU A 138 17.70 10.97 15.72
CA LEU A 138 18.96 10.92 14.98
C LEU A 138 19.06 12.07 13.96
N ALA A 139 17.99 12.33 13.21
CA ALA A 139 17.96 13.37 12.20
C ALA A 139 18.09 14.79 12.80
N LEU A 140 17.38 15.05 13.92
CA LEU A 140 17.32 16.37 14.53
C LEU A 140 18.53 16.68 15.43
N TYR A 141 19.05 15.69 16.17
CA TYR A 141 20.04 15.90 17.22
C TYR A 141 21.42 15.33 16.92
N GLN A 142 21.55 14.34 16.02
CA GLN A 142 22.85 13.80 15.62
C GLN A 142 23.46 14.50 14.39
N GLY A 143 22.82 15.54 13.87
CA GLY A 143 23.45 16.49 12.94
C GLY A 143 23.36 16.15 11.45
N MET A 144 22.37 15.37 10.99
CA MET A 144 22.13 15.22 9.54
C MET A 144 21.47 16.44 8.90
N LEU A 145 20.81 17.30 9.69
CA LEU A 145 20.21 18.55 9.25
C LEU A 145 20.70 19.67 10.16
N PRO A 146 21.38 20.71 9.64
CA PRO A 146 21.59 21.94 10.38
C PRO A 146 20.26 22.71 10.40
N PHE A 147 19.70 22.94 11.59
CA PHE A 147 18.57 23.85 11.81
C PHE A 147 19.08 25.10 12.51
#